data_AF-A0A9P7QTW5-F1
#
_entry.id   AF-A0A9P7QTW5-F1
#
_cell.length_a   1.000
_cell.length_b   1.000
_cell.length_c   1.000
_cell.angle_alpha   90.00
_cell.angle_beta   90.00
_cell.angle_gamma   90.00
#
_symmetry.space_group_name_H-M   'P 1'
#
loop_
_entity.id
_entity.type
_entity.pdbx_description
1 polymer ?
#
loop_
_entity_poly.entity_id
_entity_poly.type
_entity_poly.pdbx_seq_one_letter_code
_entity_poly.pdbx_strand_id
1 'polypeptide(L)'
;MYALSLLALLLPLVAADTHNWCTCKSWTKGGDWGVNQQLSYFVCSQDYKGVAKFNTHNHLCERLDGFQFDGDTWEGHCKAAGMGYFPIKPDGTMDISGYPLRVDAALGSC
;
A
#
# COMPACT_ATOMS: atom_id res chain seq x y z
N MET A 1 10.34 5.96 52.93
CA MET A 1 10.81 5.27 51.72
C MET A 1 9.74 5.45 50.65
N TYR A 2 9.90 6.46 49.78
CA TYR A 2 8.98 6.68 48.66
C TYR A 2 9.45 5.83 47.49
N ALA A 3 8.79 4.69 47.29
CA ALA A 3 8.94 3.90 46.06
C ALA A 3 8.27 4.68 44.92
N LEU A 4 9.06 5.46 44.19
CA LEU A 4 8.62 6.10 42.97
C LEU A 4 8.43 5.02 41.91
N SER A 5 7.16 4.73 41.60
CA SER A 5 6.70 3.83 40.55
C SER A 5 7.37 4.14 39.22
N LEU A 6 8.42 3.37 38.88
CA LEU A 6 9.07 3.31 37.55
C LEU A 6 8.20 2.55 36.52
N LEU A 7 6.88 2.58 36.68
CA LEU A 7 5.90 1.92 35.82
C LEU A 7 5.35 2.86 34.73
N ALA A 8 6.08 3.93 34.42
CA ALA A 8 5.79 4.74 33.26
C ALA A 8 6.56 4.17 32.06
N LEU A 9 5.78 3.71 31.07
CA LEU A 9 6.15 3.65 29.65
C LEU A 9 6.98 2.43 29.22
N LEU A 10 6.47 1.23 29.48
CA LEU A 10 6.55 0.16 28.48
C LEU A 10 5.58 0.51 27.33
N LEU A 11 5.86 1.62 26.61
CA LEU A 11 5.31 1.76 25.27
C LEU A 11 5.94 0.61 24.49
N PRO A 12 5.16 -0.34 23.95
CA PRO A 12 5.72 -1.16 22.90
C PRO A 12 6.08 -0.16 21.80
N LEU A 13 7.37 0.12 21.63
CA LEU A 13 7.89 0.57 20.35
C LEU A 13 7.60 -0.60 19.41
N VAL A 14 6.36 -0.64 18.91
CA VAL A 14 6.09 -1.24 17.61
C VAL A 14 6.95 -0.36 16.71
N ALA A 15 8.15 -0.84 16.40
CA ALA A 15 8.91 -0.29 15.31
C ALA A 15 7.98 -0.42 14.12
N ALA A 16 7.34 0.68 13.74
CA ALA A 16 6.60 0.73 12.49
C ALA A 16 7.65 0.34 11.44
N ASP A 17 7.43 -0.79 10.79
CA ASP A 17 8.30 -1.21 9.70
C ASP A 17 8.05 -0.18 8.60
N THR A 18 8.94 0.80 8.52
CA THR A 18 8.79 1.96 7.65
C THR A 18 9.55 1.73 6.37
N HIS A 19 8.86 1.78 5.24
CA HIS A 19 9.44 1.45 3.94
C HIS A 19 9.50 2.66 3.00
N ASN A 20 10.52 2.68 2.15
CA ASN A 20 10.69 3.73 1.13
C ASN A 20 9.81 3.49 -0.11
N TRP A 21 9.40 2.25 -0.33
CA TRP A 21 8.60 1.86 -1.47
C TRP A 21 7.74 0.64 -1.12
N CYS A 22 6.62 0.52 -1.82
CA CYS A 22 5.73 -0.61 -1.68
C CYS A 22 5.06 -0.96 -3.02
N THR A 23 4.57 -2.18 -3.13
CA THR A 23 3.72 -2.66 -4.24
C THR A 23 2.61 -3.55 -3.71
N CYS A 24 1.51 -3.67 -4.45
CA CYS A 24 0.53 -4.72 -4.25
C CYS A 24 0.90 -5.96 -5.06
N LYS A 25 0.71 -7.13 -4.46
CA LYS A 25 0.69 -8.41 -5.14
C LYS A 25 -0.75 -8.90 -5.18
N SER A 26 -1.12 -9.64 -6.21
CA SER A 26 -2.43 -10.25 -6.27
C SER A 26 -2.38 -11.65 -6.83
N TRP A 27 -3.47 -12.36 -6.63
CA TRP A 27 -3.75 -13.66 -7.19
C TRP A 27 -5.21 -13.72 -7.63
N THR A 28 -5.43 -14.41 -8.74
CA THR A 28 -6.76 -14.73 -9.28
C THR A 28 -6.82 -16.22 -9.53
N LYS A 29 -8.00 -16.84 -9.35
CA LYS A 29 -8.21 -18.28 -9.46
C LYS A 29 -7.66 -18.84 -10.77
N GLY A 30 -6.73 -19.78 -10.64
CA GLY A 30 -6.05 -20.41 -11.77
C GLY A 30 -4.79 -19.70 -12.26
N GLY A 31 -4.39 -18.60 -11.61
CA GLY A 31 -3.11 -17.92 -11.83
C GLY A 31 -2.11 -18.13 -10.70
N ASP A 32 -0.98 -17.44 -10.79
CA ASP A 32 0.07 -17.37 -9.77
C ASP A 32 0.06 -16.03 -9.03
N TRP A 33 0.66 -15.99 -7.85
CA TRP A 33 0.90 -14.73 -7.14
C TRP A 33 1.92 -13.89 -7.92
N GLY A 34 1.53 -12.67 -8.27
CA GLY A 34 2.38 -11.73 -9.00
C GLY A 34 2.22 -10.30 -8.51
N VAL A 35 3.18 -9.45 -8.88
CA VAL A 35 3.05 -8.00 -8.71
C VAL A 35 1.90 -7.51 -9.59
N ASN A 36 0.94 -6.79 -9.01
CA ASN A 36 -0.18 -6.21 -9.75
C ASN A 36 0.01 -4.71 -9.88
N GLN A 37 0.64 -4.30 -10.97
CA GLN A 37 1.04 -2.91 -11.21
C GLN A 37 -0.14 -1.94 -11.21
N GLN A 38 -1.28 -2.35 -11.76
CA GLN A 38 -2.47 -1.49 -11.83
C GLN A 38 -3.10 -1.31 -10.45
N LEU A 39 -3.15 -2.37 -9.64
CA LEU A 39 -3.59 -2.28 -8.24
C LEU A 39 -2.62 -1.41 -7.42
N SER A 40 -1.31 -1.59 -7.58
CA SER A 40 -0.29 -0.74 -6.94
C SER A 40 -0.44 0.72 -7.33
N TYR A 41 -0.65 1.01 -8.61
CA TYR A 41 -0.80 2.38 -9.09
C TYR A 41 -2.09 3.01 -8.54
N PHE A 42 -3.19 2.26 -8.51
CA PHE A 42 -4.45 2.70 -7.92
C PHE A 42 -4.28 3.08 -6.44
N VAL A 43 -3.78 2.16 -5.61
CA VAL A 43 -3.56 2.40 -4.17
C VAL A 43 -2.63 3.59 -3.95
N CYS A 44 -1.51 3.64 -4.68
CA CYS A 44 -0.55 4.73 -4.59
C CYS A 44 -1.17 6.11 -4.89
N SER A 45 -2.05 6.17 -5.90
CA SER A 45 -2.61 7.44 -6.37
C SER A 45 -3.84 7.90 -5.58
N GLN A 46 -4.60 6.95 -5.02
CA GLN A 46 -5.83 7.26 -4.28
C GLN A 46 -5.56 7.44 -2.78
N ASP A 47 -4.85 6.49 -2.17
CA ASP A 47 -4.72 6.42 -0.71
C ASP A 47 -3.48 7.17 -0.20
N TYR A 48 -2.45 7.30 -1.04
CA TYR A 48 -1.18 7.97 -0.71
C TYR A 48 -0.94 9.26 -1.52
N LYS A 49 -2.03 9.90 -1.96
CA LYS A 49 -1.97 11.16 -2.72
C LYS A 49 -1.23 12.24 -1.92
N GLY A 50 -0.18 12.81 -2.52
CA GLY A 50 0.59 13.90 -1.93
C GLY A 50 1.66 13.47 -0.92
N VAL A 51 1.78 12.17 -0.64
CA VAL A 51 2.85 11.61 0.22
C VAL A 51 3.67 10.53 -0.48
N ALA A 52 3.19 10.01 -1.61
CA ALA A 52 3.90 9.08 -2.47
C ALA A 52 3.61 9.35 -3.96
N LYS A 53 4.40 8.72 -4.83
CA LYS A 53 4.22 8.74 -6.28
C LYS A 53 4.51 7.37 -6.87
N PHE A 54 3.65 6.92 -7.78
CA PHE A 54 3.90 5.69 -8.51
C PHE A 54 4.99 5.90 -9.57
N ASN A 55 6.05 5.11 -9.49
CA ASN A 55 7.11 5.05 -10.48
C ASN A 55 6.73 4.03 -11.55
N THR A 56 6.32 4.51 -12.71
CA THR A 56 5.89 3.68 -13.84
C THR A 56 7.02 2.88 -14.48
N HIS A 57 8.28 3.24 -14.23
CA HIS A 57 9.45 2.49 -14.73
C HIS A 57 9.76 1.27 -13.86
N ASN A 58 9.78 1.45 -12.54
CA ASN A 58 10.08 0.38 -11.59
C ASN A 58 8.83 -0.40 -11.13
N HIS A 59 7.64 0.13 -11.45
CA HIS A 59 6.34 -0.39 -11.03
C HIS A 59 6.13 -0.43 -9.51
N LEU A 60 6.68 0.56 -8.82
CA LEU A 60 6.62 0.70 -7.36
C LEU A 60 5.93 2.01 -6.97
N CYS A 61 5.26 2.02 -5.83
CA CYS A 61 4.88 3.27 -5.17
C CYS A 61 6.04 3.74 -4.31
N GLU A 62 6.65 4.87 -4.64
CA GLU A 62 7.80 5.43 -3.94
C GLU A 62 7.34 6.61 -3.09
N ARG A 63 7.84 6.70 -1.85
CA ARG A 63 7.51 7.82 -0.96
C ARG A 63 8.04 9.14 -1.50
N LEU A 64 7.41 10.24 -1.12
CA LEU A 64 8.00 11.56 -1.22
C LEU A 64 8.91 11.82 -0.01
N ASP A 65 9.82 12.79 -0.15
CA ASP A 65 10.76 13.16 0.91
C ASP A 65 10.02 13.53 2.20
N GLY A 66 10.49 12.97 3.32
CA GLY A 66 9.92 13.20 4.64
C GLY A 66 8.75 12.29 5.02
N PHE A 67 8.24 11.47 4.10
CA PHE A 67 7.21 10.47 4.38
C PHE A 67 7.80 9.07 4.54
N GLN A 68 7.00 8.09 4.95
CA GLN A 68 7.33 6.67 4.97
C GLN A 68 6.05 5.87 4.78
N PHE A 69 6.14 4.66 4.23
CA PHE A 69 5.02 3.72 4.25
C PHE A 69 5.04 2.93 5.55
N ASP A 70 3.88 2.83 6.19
CA ASP A 70 3.59 1.78 7.16
C ASP A 70 3.16 0.53 6.37
N GLY A 71 3.94 -0.56 6.48
CA GLY A 71 3.73 -1.77 5.67
C GLY A 71 2.37 -2.44 5.89
N ASP A 72 1.91 -2.48 7.14
CA ASP A 72 0.60 -3.04 7.51
C ASP A 72 -0.55 -2.21 6.93
N THR A 73 -0.45 -0.88 7.01
CA THR A 73 -1.40 0.04 6.38
C THR A 73 -1.43 -0.19 4.87
N TRP A 74 -0.27 -0.28 4.22
CA TRP A 74 -0.19 -0.56 2.78
C TRP A 74 -0.83 -1.91 2.42
N GLU A 75 -0.56 -2.97 3.19
CA GLU A 75 -1.19 -4.28 3.02
C GLU A 75 -2.72 -4.20 3.13
N GLY A 76 -3.22 -3.44 4.12
CA GLY A 76 -4.65 -3.18 4.29
C GLY A 76 -5.28 -2.52 3.06
N HIS A 77 -4.63 -1.49 2.52
CA HIS A 77 -5.08 -0.81 1.30
C HIS A 77 -5.09 -1.73 0.07
N CYS A 78 -4.05 -2.54 -0.13
CA CYS A 78 -4.02 -3.52 -1.22
C CYS A 78 -5.17 -4.54 -1.12
N LYS A 79 -5.43 -5.08 0.08
CA LYS A 79 -6.55 -6.01 0.31
C LYS A 79 -7.90 -5.36 0.03
N ALA A 80 -8.10 -4.13 0.52
CA ALA A 80 -9.33 -3.39 0.33
C ALA A 80 -9.60 -3.07 -1.15
N ALA A 81 -8.60 -2.50 -1.84
CA ALA A 81 -8.70 -2.17 -3.26
C ALA A 81 -8.80 -3.41 -4.15
N GLY A 82 -8.25 -4.55 -3.74
CA GLY A 82 -8.36 -5.83 -4.46
C GLY A 82 -9.81 -6.29 -4.67
N MET A 83 -10.74 -5.85 -3.81
CA MET A 83 -12.18 -6.13 -3.96
C MET A 83 -12.84 -5.31 -5.08
N GLY A 84 -12.17 -4.28 -5.60
CA GLY A 84 -12.69 -3.38 -6.63
C GLY A 84 -11.79 -2.17 -6.83
N TYR A 85 -11.11 -2.09 -7.97
CA TYR A 85 -10.29 -0.93 -8.33
C TYR A 85 -10.42 -0.61 -9.82
N PHE A 86 -10.21 0.66 -10.18
CA PHE A 86 -10.18 1.08 -11.58
C PHE A 86 -8.73 1.20 -12.06
N PRO A 87 -8.42 0.79 -13.30
CA PRO A 87 -7.10 1.02 -13.88
C PRO A 87 -6.73 2.50 -13.88
N ILE A 88 -5.45 2.80 -13.70
CA ILE A 88 -4.93 4.16 -13.87
C ILE A 88 -4.29 4.25 -15.26
N LYS A 89 -4.72 5.26 -16.03
CA LYS A 89 -4.25 5.55 -17.38
C LYS A 89 -2.81 6.09 -17.36
N PRO A 90 -2.11 6.07 -18.52
CA PRO A 90 -0.76 6.63 -18.61
C PRO A 90 -0.65 8.11 -18.22
N ASP A 91 -1.73 8.87 -18.38
CA ASP A 91 -1.82 10.29 -17.98
C ASP A 91 -2.07 10.49 -16.47
N GLY A 92 -2.15 9.41 -15.69
CA GLY A 92 -2.38 9.42 -14.25
C GLY A 92 -3.86 9.56 -13.86
N THR A 93 -4.78 9.60 -14.81
CA THR A 93 -6.22 9.64 -14.52
C THR A 93 -6.79 8.24 -14.37
N MET A 94 -7.84 8.11 -13.57
CA MET A 94 -8.54 6.85 -13.37
C MET A 94 -9.44 6.53 -14.56
N ASP A 95 -9.41 5.28 -15.04
CA ASP A 95 -10.34 4.80 -16.05
C ASP A 95 -11.64 4.27 -15.43
N ILE A 96 -12.58 5.18 -15.18
CA ILE A 96 -13.91 4.86 -14.64
C ILE A 96 -14.95 4.51 -15.72
N SER A 97 -14.53 4.32 -16.97
CA SER A 97 -15.46 4.06 -18.08
C SER A 97 -16.02 2.62 -18.09
N GLY A 98 -15.37 1.70 -17.39
CA GLY A 98 -15.75 0.28 -17.31
C GLY A 98 -16.20 -0.16 -15.92
N TYR A 99 -16.22 -1.47 -15.68
CA TYR A 99 -16.43 -2.05 -14.36
C TYR A 99 -15.12 -2.08 -13.56
N PRO A 100 -15.16 -1.94 -12.22
CA PRO A 100 -13.98 -2.14 -11.38
C PRO A 100 -13.39 -3.54 -11.59
N LEU A 101 -12.07 -3.59 -11.74
CA LEU A 101 -11.33 -4.84 -11.70
C LEU A 101 -11.33 -5.42 -10.29
N ARG A 102 -11.27 -6.75 -10.20
CA ARG A 102 -11.26 -7.49 -8.95
C ARG A 102 -10.24 -8.61 -9.02
N VAL A 103 -9.65 -8.94 -7.89
CA VAL A 103 -8.77 -10.09 -7.71
C VAL A 103 -9.32 -10.95 -6.58
N ASP A 104 -9.01 -12.25 -6.60
CA ASP A 104 -9.49 -13.17 -5.55
C ASP A 104 -8.72 -12.95 -4.23
N ALA A 105 -7.46 -12.55 -4.31
CA ALA A 105 -6.66 -12.16 -3.17
C ALA A 105 -5.65 -11.07 -3.52
N ALA A 106 -5.36 -10.20 -2.56
CA ALA A 106 -4.33 -9.16 -2.65
C ALA A 106 -3.55 -9.07 -1.34
N LEU A 107 -2.27 -8.69 -1.45
CA LEU A 107 -1.35 -8.49 -0.33
C LEU A 107 -0.46 -7.27 -0.60
N GLY A 108 0.00 -6.63 0.46
CA GLY A 108 1.06 -5.64 0.40
C GLY A 108 2.43 -6.30 0.28
N SER A 109 3.39 -5.61 -0.32
CA SER A 109 4.80 -5.98 -0.32
C SER A 109 5.60 -4.69 -0.26
N CYS A 110 6.24 -4.51 0.88
CA CYS A 110 7.27 -3.54 1.17
C CYS A 110 8.45 -4.32 1.79
#